data_AF-A0A942ENX4-F1
#
_entry.id   AF-A0A942ENX4-F1
#
_cell.length_a   1.000
_cell.length_b   1.000
_cell.length_c   1.000
_cell.angle_alpha   90.00
_cell.angle_beta   90.00
_cell.angle_gamma   90.00
#
_symmetry.space_group_name_H-M   'P 1'
#
loop_
_entity.id
_entity.type
_entity.pdbx_description
1 polymer ?
#
loop_
_entity_poly.entity_id
_entity_poly.type
_entity_poly.pdbx_seq_one_letter_code
_entity_poly.pdbx_strand_id
1 'polypeptide(L)'
;MSMQSIHSILFSITKLNEKAYQLDTVFLDATASSVSKKTAVFIQQKPLGPDQTLDVYSQNGKCCDPPSNLFKNKHLQLLTSQDEIGIKSAAQKMQTVESLGLSVLVLDMKDENASYLDRESIIEAEETICDFYKQPSVDPGYLTRAKKVHALFQTTLPLDFVLCEGALKCNILKNFSEPEAEFLLHTKKGAIAFCQYAEFYMNSFKFGQETRDSFAEDYFRPVSSRFDAFQPQSKNTTWYPAAYKEIYSPRGEFFQVLKPIFSISGELDEARAITSISMEMKS
;
A
#
# COMPACT_ATOMS: atom_id res chain seq x y z
N MET A 1 -0.55 -29.35 -24.00
CA MET A 1 -0.68 -27.98 -24.54
C MET A 1 0.43 -27.17 -23.90
N SER A 2 1.27 -26.48 -24.67
CA SER A 2 2.28 -25.58 -24.10
C SER A 2 1.56 -24.42 -23.42
N MET A 3 1.80 -24.20 -22.12
CA MET A 3 1.35 -22.98 -21.46
C MET A 3 1.96 -21.79 -22.19
N GLN A 4 1.14 -20.88 -22.71
CA GLN A 4 1.64 -19.63 -23.29
C GLN A 4 2.29 -18.82 -22.16
N SER A 5 3.58 -18.50 -22.31
CA SER A 5 4.33 -17.72 -21.32
C SER A 5 3.84 -16.28 -21.31
N ILE A 6 3.47 -15.77 -20.14
CA ILE A 6 3.10 -14.37 -19.93
C ILE A 6 4.38 -13.51 -19.95
N HIS A 7 4.32 -12.37 -20.65
CA HIS A 7 5.44 -11.45 -20.81
C HIS A 7 5.17 -10.04 -20.26
N SER A 8 3.91 -9.59 -20.29
CA SER A 8 3.51 -8.27 -19.80
C SER A 8 2.05 -8.25 -19.36
N ILE A 9 1.66 -7.17 -18.69
CA ILE A 9 0.30 -6.89 -18.25
C ILE A 9 -0.10 -5.50 -18.78
N LEU A 10 -1.38 -5.32 -19.08
CA LEU A 10 -1.99 -4.01 -19.31
C LEU A 10 -3.11 -3.77 -18.32
N PHE A 11 -3.14 -2.56 -17.77
CA PHE A 11 -4.23 -2.07 -16.93
C PHE A 11 -5.13 -1.10 -17.70
N SER A 12 -6.44 -1.20 -17.48
CA SER A 12 -7.38 -0.20 -17.97
C SER A 12 -8.54 -0.04 -17.00
N ILE A 13 -9.09 1.17 -16.91
CA ILE A 13 -10.21 1.48 -16.02
C ILE A 13 -11.40 1.97 -16.84
N THR A 14 -12.61 1.60 -16.42
CA THR A 14 -13.85 2.08 -17.01
C THR A 14 -14.74 2.63 -15.92
N LYS A 15 -15.16 3.91 -16.02
CA LYS A 15 -16.19 4.48 -15.13
C LYS A 15 -17.51 3.79 -15.46
N LEU A 16 -18.12 3.13 -14.47
CA LEU A 16 -19.43 2.52 -14.65
C LEU A 16 -20.53 3.51 -14.27
N ASN A 17 -20.35 4.19 -13.15
CA ASN A 17 -21.21 5.29 -12.68
C ASN A 17 -20.42 6.14 -11.66
N GLU A 18 -21.09 7.08 -10.98
CA GLU A 18 -20.48 7.95 -9.96
C GLU A 18 -19.89 7.18 -8.77
N LYS A 19 -20.45 6.02 -8.44
CA LYS A 19 -20.07 5.21 -7.28
C LYS A 19 -19.30 3.94 -7.64
N ALA A 20 -19.05 3.67 -8.92
CA ALA A 20 -18.42 2.42 -9.33
C ALA A 20 -17.55 2.56 -10.57
N TYR A 21 -16.45 1.81 -10.57
CA TYR A 21 -15.59 1.63 -11.72
C TYR A 21 -15.11 0.19 -11.82
N GLN A 22 -14.65 -0.16 -13.01
CA GLN A 22 -14.07 -1.46 -13.31
C GLN A 22 -12.59 -1.30 -13.63
N LEU A 23 -11.75 -2.13 -13.01
CA LEU A 23 -10.36 -2.34 -13.39
C LEU A 23 -10.27 -3.64 -14.19
N ASP A 24 -9.78 -3.52 -15.42
CA ASP A 24 -9.44 -4.64 -16.28
C ASP A 24 -7.93 -4.83 -16.31
N THR A 25 -7.51 -6.09 -16.22
CA THR A 25 -6.11 -6.52 -16.26
C THR A 25 -5.95 -7.58 -17.32
N VAL A 26 -5.16 -7.30 -18.35
CA VAL A 26 -4.94 -8.22 -19.47
C VAL A 26 -3.50 -8.71 -19.43
N PHE A 27 -3.33 -10.03 -19.33
CA PHE A 27 -2.03 -10.69 -19.42
C PHE A 27 -1.72 -10.98 -20.87
N LEU A 28 -0.52 -10.59 -21.32
CA LEU A 28 -0.10 -10.68 -22.71
C LEU A 28 1.11 -11.61 -22.84
N ASP A 29 1.16 -12.35 -23.95
CA ASP A 29 2.34 -13.10 -24.35
C ASP A 29 3.40 -12.20 -25.02
N ALA A 30 4.50 -12.80 -25.49
CA ALA A 30 5.58 -12.08 -26.17
C ALA A 30 5.16 -11.43 -27.51
N THR A 31 4.03 -11.82 -28.09
CA THR A 31 3.47 -11.25 -29.32
C THR A 31 2.44 -10.14 -29.05
N ALA A 32 2.26 -9.76 -27.78
CA ALA A 32 1.20 -8.87 -27.30
C ALA A 32 -0.22 -9.43 -27.52
N SER A 33 -0.36 -10.75 -27.69
CA SER A 33 -1.66 -11.41 -27.73
C SER A 33 -2.16 -11.68 -26.31
N SER A 34 -3.47 -11.52 -26.10
CA SER A 34 -4.12 -11.77 -24.81
C SER A 34 -4.08 -13.25 -24.44
N VAL A 35 -3.40 -13.58 -23.33
CA VAL A 35 -3.38 -14.91 -22.70
C VAL A 35 -4.60 -15.06 -21.80
N SER A 36 -4.88 -14.03 -20.99
CA SER A 36 -6.01 -14.01 -20.06
C SER A 36 -6.42 -12.58 -19.71
N LYS A 37 -7.63 -12.44 -19.17
CA LYS A 37 -8.17 -11.17 -18.66
C LYS A 37 -8.79 -11.39 -17.27
N LYS A 38 -8.52 -10.46 -16.37
CA LYS A 38 -9.16 -10.36 -15.05
C LYS A 38 -9.89 -9.03 -14.94
N THR A 39 -10.98 -9.04 -14.20
CA THR A 39 -11.82 -7.87 -14.00
C THR A 39 -12.16 -7.75 -12.52
N ALA A 40 -11.89 -6.59 -11.94
CA ALA A 40 -12.31 -6.22 -10.60
C ALA A 40 -13.26 -5.03 -10.68
N VAL A 41 -14.43 -5.15 -10.05
CA VAL A 41 -15.41 -4.05 -9.96
C VAL A 41 -15.35 -3.49 -8.55
N PHE A 42 -15.09 -2.19 -8.47
CA PHE A 42 -15.02 -1.44 -7.22
C PHE A 42 -16.28 -0.62 -7.08
N ILE A 43 -16.99 -0.80 -5.96
CA ILE A 43 -18.26 -0.13 -5.69
C ILE A 43 -18.13 0.59 -4.37
N GLN A 44 -18.48 1.88 -4.34
CA GLN A 44 -18.51 2.67 -3.13
C GLN A 44 -19.62 2.17 -2.19
N GLN A 45 -19.22 1.49 -1.12
CA GLN A 45 -20.11 0.94 -0.10
C GLN A 45 -20.35 1.92 1.06
N LYS A 46 -19.39 2.83 1.28
CA LYS A 46 -19.36 3.72 2.45
C LYS A 46 -19.36 5.20 2.03
N PRO A 47 -20.05 6.09 2.77
CA PRO A 47 -19.99 7.53 2.50
C PRO A 47 -18.58 8.06 2.76
N LEU A 48 -18.21 9.14 2.06
CA LEU A 48 -16.91 9.78 2.22
C LEU A 48 -16.97 10.82 3.34
N GLY A 49 -15.97 10.81 4.21
CA GLY A 49 -15.69 11.90 5.13
C GLY A 49 -15.15 13.15 4.40
N PRO A 50 -15.29 14.33 5.04
CA PRO A 50 -14.78 15.58 4.50
C PRO A 50 -13.26 15.73 4.66
N ASP A 51 -12.65 14.89 5.49
CA ASP A 51 -11.24 14.95 5.83
C ASP A 51 -10.39 14.22 4.78
N GLN A 52 -9.10 14.07 5.08
CA GLN A 52 -8.11 13.54 4.16
C GLN A 52 -7.40 12.31 4.75
N THR A 53 -7.24 11.25 3.97
CA THR A 53 -6.33 10.16 4.31
C THR A 53 -4.90 10.54 3.89
N LEU A 54 -3.94 10.22 4.75
CA LEU A 54 -2.54 10.56 4.62
C LEU A 54 -1.74 9.26 4.74
N ASP A 55 -1.27 8.71 3.62
CA ASP A 55 -0.40 7.54 3.65
C ASP A 55 1.04 7.99 3.92
N VAL A 56 1.37 8.05 5.20
CA VAL A 56 2.57 8.69 5.74
C VAL A 56 3.85 7.99 5.34
N TYR A 57 3.79 6.68 5.13
CA TYR A 57 4.93 5.87 4.80
C TYR A 57 4.52 4.50 4.27
N SER A 58 5.37 3.89 3.42
CA SER A 58 5.26 2.49 3.00
C SER A 58 6.50 1.73 3.48
N GLN A 59 6.28 0.67 4.26
CA GLN A 59 7.32 -0.18 4.81
C GLN A 59 7.26 -1.56 4.17
N ASN A 60 8.36 -2.00 3.56
CA ASN A 60 8.52 -3.38 3.12
C ASN A 60 9.32 -4.18 4.14
N GLY A 61 8.95 -5.44 4.35
CA GLY A 61 9.67 -6.32 5.25
C GLY A 61 9.64 -7.77 4.81
N LYS A 62 10.51 -8.57 5.43
CA LYS A 62 10.49 -10.03 5.31
C LYS A 62 9.97 -10.65 6.60
N CYS A 63 9.15 -11.68 6.48
CA CYS A 63 8.75 -12.50 7.62
C CYS A 63 10.00 -13.13 8.25
N CYS A 64 9.95 -13.34 9.57
CA CYS A 64 11.02 -14.03 10.29
C CYS A 64 10.45 -14.83 11.45
N ASP A 65 11.15 -15.90 11.82
CA ASP A 65 10.77 -16.78 12.92
C ASP A 65 11.80 -16.67 14.07
N PRO A 66 11.37 -16.39 15.31
CA PRO A 66 10.04 -15.89 15.67
C PRO A 66 9.81 -14.45 15.19
N PRO A 67 8.56 -14.00 14.94
CA PRO A 67 8.23 -12.65 14.48
C PRO A 67 8.81 -11.53 15.36
N SER A 68 9.05 -11.79 16.65
CA SER A 68 9.73 -10.84 17.54
C SER A 68 11.14 -10.43 17.08
N ASN A 69 11.75 -11.15 16.14
CA ASN A 69 13.05 -10.84 15.55
C ASN A 69 13.02 -9.66 14.57
N LEU A 70 11.84 -9.26 14.07
CA LEU A 70 11.64 -8.10 13.18
C LEU A 70 12.27 -6.80 13.72
N PHE A 71 12.36 -6.69 15.06
CA PHE A 71 12.87 -5.49 15.75
C PHE A 71 14.26 -5.64 16.38
N LYS A 72 14.83 -6.85 16.40
CA LYS A 72 16.03 -7.17 17.21
C LYS A 72 17.30 -7.35 16.38
N ASN A 73 17.21 -7.98 15.22
CA ASN A 73 18.40 -8.42 14.48
C ASN A 73 18.89 -7.34 13.50
N LYS A 74 20.15 -6.89 13.63
CA LYS A 74 20.76 -5.85 12.77
C LYS A 74 20.70 -6.18 11.26
N HIS A 75 20.70 -7.45 10.89
CA HIS A 75 20.66 -7.90 9.50
C HIS A 75 19.25 -8.10 8.94
N LEU A 76 18.24 -8.16 9.81
CA LEU A 76 16.82 -8.36 9.47
C LEU A 76 15.97 -7.18 9.94
N GLN A 77 16.56 -6.00 10.12
CA GLN A 77 15.81 -4.86 10.62
C GLN A 77 14.76 -4.48 9.59
N LEU A 78 13.50 -4.57 10.00
CA LEU A 78 12.38 -3.98 9.27
C LEU A 78 12.67 -2.50 8.96
N LEU A 79 13.27 -1.79 9.93
CA LEU A 79 13.51 -0.36 9.86
C LEU A 79 14.99 -0.03 9.66
N THR A 80 15.27 0.85 8.72
CA THR A 80 16.57 1.37 8.29
C THR A 80 16.70 2.87 8.59
N SER A 81 17.90 3.44 8.41
CA SER A 81 18.09 4.89 8.58
C SER A 81 17.29 5.72 7.58
N GLN A 82 17.00 5.17 6.39
CA GLN A 82 16.28 5.92 5.36
C GLN A 82 14.79 6.03 5.71
N ASP A 83 14.24 5.04 6.40
CA ASP A 83 12.86 5.11 6.91
C ASP A 83 12.73 6.24 7.94
N GLU A 84 13.70 6.40 8.84
CA GLU A 84 13.71 7.52 9.80
C GLU A 84 13.73 8.88 9.10
N ILE A 85 14.54 9.04 8.04
CA ILE A 85 14.62 10.28 7.25
C ILE A 85 13.32 10.52 6.48
N GLY A 86 12.75 9.47 5.88
CA GLY A 86 11.49 9.51 5.15
C GLY A 86 10.34 9.95 6.04
N ILE A 87 10.19 9.32 7.21
CA ILE A 87 9.15 9.62 8.19
C ILE A 87 9.28 11.05 8.72
N LYS A 88 10.50 11.50 9.07
CA LYS A 88 10.73 12.90 9.49
C LYS A 88 10.36 13.90 8.39
N SER A 89 10.67 13.57 7.15
CA SER A 89 10.34 14.42 5.99
C SER A 89 8.83 14.48 5.76
N ALA A 90 8.13 13.34 5.86
CA ALA A 90 6.67 13.28 5.80
C ALA A 90 6.03 14.08 6.93
N ALA A 91 6.52 13.93 8.17
CA ALA A 91 6.03 14.67 9.33
C ALA A 91 6.19 16.20 9.16
N GLN A 92 7.33 16.66 8.64
CA GLN A 92 7.53 18.09 8.33
C GLN A 92 6.56 18.59 7.26
N LYS A 93 6.32 17.81 6.19
CA LYS A 93 5.33 18.20 5.18
C LYS A 93 3.93 18.22 5.75
N MET A 94 3.59 17.30 6.64
CA MET A 94 2.27 17.28 7.29
C MET A 94 2.00 18.51 8.15
N GLN A 95 3.00 19.08 8.80
CA GLN A 95 2.83 20.35 9.54
C GLN A 95 2.41 21.52 8.65
N THR A 96 2.59 21.42 7.33
CA THR A 96 2.22 22.46 6.36
C THR A 96 0.84 22.25 5.72
N VAL A 97 0.18 21.12 6.00
CA VAL A 97 -1.16 20.80 5.45
C VAL A 97 -2.20 21.15 6.52
N GLU A 98 -3.09 22.10 6.22
CA GLU A 98 -4.04 22.69 7.19
C GLU A 98 -5.16 21.73 7.63
N SER A 99 -5.42 20.63 6.91
CA SER A 99 -6.48 19.65 7.22
C SER A 99 -5.90 18.29 7.60
N LEU A 100 -5.70 18.04 8.90
CA LEU A 100 -5.28 16.74 9.41
C LEU A 100 -6.48 15.78 9.47
N GLY A 101 -6.51 14.79 8.57
CA GLY A 101 -7.40 13.63 8.69
C GLY A 101 -6.67 12.41 9.27
N LEU A 102 -6.85 11.24 8.66
CA LEU A 102 -6.32 9.95 9.12
C LEU A 102 -4.90 9.71 8.61
N SER A 103 -3.99 9.26 9.47
CA SER A 103 -2.64 8.88 9.05
C SER A 103 -2.45 7.35 9.01
N VAL A 104 -1.88 6.86 7.90
CA VAL A 104 -1.81 5.43 7.55
C VAL A 104 -0.38 5.03 7.21
N LEU A 105 0.13 3.99 7.87
CA LEU A 105 1.35 3.28 7.50
C LEU A 105 0.97 2.08 6.64
N VAL A 106 1.46 2.01 5.41
CA VAL A 106 1.28 0.84 4.56
C VAL A 106 2.41 -0.16 4.85
N LEU A 107 2.07 -1.40 5.12
CA LEU A 107 3.00 -2.45 5.51
C LEU A 107 2.91 -3.63 4.53
N ASP A 108 3.99 -3.88 3.78
CA ASP A 108 4.12 -4.98 2.83
C ASP A 108 5.09 -6.04 3.38
N MET A 109 4.53 -7.05 4.06
CA MET A 109 5.30 -8.20 4.53
C MET A 109 5.26 -9.33 3.51
N LYS A 110 6.43 -9.93 3.28
CA LYS A 110 6.62 -11.04 2.34
C LYS A 110 7.42 -12.16 3.00
N ASP A 111 7.04 -13.41 2.75
CA ASP A 111 7.90 -14.53 3.11
C ASP A 111 9.13 -14.61 2.18
N GLU A 112 10.28 -14.96 2.75
CA GLU A 112 11.53 -14.99 1.99
C GLU A 112 11.55 -16.07 0.90
N ASN A 113 10.87 -17.21 1.14
CA ASN A 113 10.89 -18.36 0.24
C ASN A 113 9.59 -18.48 -0.56
N ALA A 114 8.44 -18.35 0.11
CA ALA A 114 7.11 -18.53 -0.45
C ALA A 114 6.51 -17.22 -1.00
N SER A 115 7.20 -16.09 -0.87
CA SER A 115 6.67 -14.79 -1.25
C SER A 115 5.33 -14.47 -0.57
N TYR A 116 4.24 -14.38 -1.33
CA TYR A 116 2.89 -14.10 -0.81
C TYR A 116 2.00 -15.37 -0.78
N LEU A 117 2.63 -16.55 -0.88
CA LEU A 117 1.94 -17.84 -0.79
C LEU A 117 1.80 -18.32 0.65
N ASP A 118 2.66 -17.86 1.57
CA ASP A 118 2.55 -18.15 3.00
C ASP A 118 1.80 -17.03 3.74
N ARG A 119 0.48 -17.10 3.66
CA ARG A 119 -0.41 -16.10 4.26
C ARG A 119 -0.34 -16.07 5.78
N GLU A 120 -0.12 -17.21 6.44
CA GLU A 120 -0.17 -17.29 7.90
C GLU A 120 1.01 -16.55 8.53
N SER A 121 2.23 -16.83 8.06
CA SER A 121 3.45 -16.15 8.51
C SER A 121 3.40 -14.64 8.25
N ILE A 122 2.80 -14.23 7.12
CA ILE A 122 2.62 -12.80 6.78
C ILE A 122 1.68 -12.12 7.77
N ILE A 123 0.51 -12.72 8.05
CA ILE A 123 -0.46 -12.16 9.00
C ILE A 123 0.17 -12.05 10.39
N GLU A 124 0.86 -13.09 10.85
CA GLU A 124 1.49 -13.08 12.18
C GLU A 124 2.55 -11.96 12.29
N ALA A 125 3.34 -11.73 11.24
CA ALA A 125 4.32 -10.66 11.19
C ALA A 125 3.65 -9.27 11.20
N GLU A 126 2.59 -9.08 10.41
CA GLU A 126 1.84 -7.82 10.37
C GLU A 126 1.13 -7.53 11.70
N GLU A 127 0.53 -8.53 12.35
CA GLU A 127 -0.08 -8.41 13.68
C GLU A 127 0.95 -8.02 14.73
N THR A 128 2.13 -8.66 14.70
CA THR A 128 3.26 -8.32 15.58
C THR A 128 3.69 -6.86 15.43
N ILE A 129 3.67 -6.32 14.22
CA ILE A 129 4.00 -4.91 13.94
C ILE A 129 2.88 -3.97 14.40
N CYS A 130 1.62 -4.32 14.17
CA CYS A 130 0.49 -3.54 14.66
C CYS A 130 0.50 -3.43 16.19
N ASP A 131 0.74 -4.55 16.88
CA ASP A 131 0.80 -4.58 18.33
C ASP A 131 1.98 -3.79 18.89
N PHE A 132 3.10 -3.75 18.18
CA PHE A 132 4.22 -2.88 18.53
C PHE A 132 3.83 -1.40 18.52
N TYR A 133 3.05 -0.93 17.54
CA TYR A 133 2.63 0.47 17.43
C TYR A 133 1.47 0.84 18.37
N LYS A 134 0.69 -0.13 18.85
CA LYS A 134 -0.35 0.09 19.89
C LYS A 134 0.25 0.34 21.28
N GLN A 135 1.47 -0.13 21.52
CA GLN A 135 2.12 0.02 22.82
C GLN A 135 2.53 1.48 23.09
N PRO A 136 2.51 1.97 24.33
CA PRO A 136 3.09 3.27 24.65
C PRO A 136 4.58 3.34 24.26
N SER A 137 5.01 4.42 23.62
CA SER A 137 6.43 4.61 23.31
C SER A 137 7.24 4.76 24.60
N VAL A 138 8.41 4.13 24.63
CA VAL A 138 9.38 4.24 25.74
C VAL A 138 10.33 5.41 25.48
N ASP A 139 10.80 6.07 26.53
CA ASP A 139 11.66 7.27 26.51
C ASP A 139 12.96 7.10 25.65
N PRO A 140 13.27 8.03 24.73
CA PRO A 140 14.41 8.03 23.79
C PRO A 140 15.83 7.70 24.27
N GLY A 141 16.12 7.77 25.57
CA GLY A 141 17.48 7.81 26.11
C GLY A 141 18.46 6.77 25.55
N TYR A 142 18.00 5.55 25.22
CA TYR A 142 18.83 4.46 24.65
C TYR A 142 18.06 3.56 23.65
N LEU A 143 17.27 4.16 22.75
CA LEU A 143 16.37 3.39 21.88
C LEU A 143 17.05 2.75 20.66
N THR A 144 16.76 1.46 20.44
CA THR A 144 16.88 0.79 19.14
C THR A 144 16.15 1.58 18.05
N ARG A 145 16.56 1.48 16.79
CA ARG A 145 15.92 2.20 15.67
C ARG A 145 14.40 2.03 15.60
N ALA A 146 13.90 0.81 15.83
CA ALA A 146 12.45 0.55 15.86
C ALA A 146 11.73 1.45 16.86
N LYS A 147 12.27 1.57 18.08
CA LYS A 147 11.72 2.44 19.11
C LYS A 147 11.88 3.94 18.78
N LYS A 148 12.93 4.37 18.05
CA LYS A 148 13.04 5.76 17.56
C LYS A 148 11.94 6.10 16.55
N VAL A 149 11.69 5.20 15.60
CA VAL A 149 10.60 5.35 14.61
C VAL A 149 9.24 5.35 15.31
N HIS A 150 9.05 4.46 16.28
CA HIS A 150 7.83 4.45 17.10
C HIS A 150 7.60 5.81 17.80
N ALA A 151 8.63 6.37 18.43
CA ALA A 151 8.54 7.67 19.08
C ALA A 151 8.19 8.81 18.09
N LEU A 152 8.68 8.76 16.85
CA LEU A 152 8.30 9.74 15.81
C LEU A 152 6.81 9.65 15.46
N PHE A 153 6.30 8.42 15.27
CA PHE A 153 4.89 8.18 14.98
C PHE A 153 3.95 8.48 16.15
N GLN A 154 4.44 8.55 17.40
CA GLN A 154 3.60 8.97 18.52
C GLN A 154 3.63 10.48 18.77
N THR A 155 4.76 11.15 18.52
CA THR A 155 4.94 12.55 18.96
C THR A 155 4.80 13.58 17.84
N THR A 156 5.22 13.25 16.63
CA THR A 156 5.34 14.23 15.53
C THR A 156 4.37 13.93 14.39
N LEU A 157 4.10 12.65 14.17
CA LEU A 157 3.19 12.19 13.13
C LEU A 157 2.28 11.07 13.66
N PRO A 158 1.22 11.40 14.42
CA PRO A 158 0.33 10.41 15.05
C PRO A 158 -0.15 9.38 14.04
N LEU A 159 0.33 8.14 14.17
CA LEU A 159 -0.10 7.02 13.33
C LEU A 159 -1.46 6.51 13.79
N ASP A 160 -2.46 6.50 12.91
CA ASP A 160 -3.82 6.06 13.26
C ASP A 160 -4.08 4.60 12.86
N PHE A 161 -3.65 4.23 11.66
CA PHE A 161 -3.86 2.90 11.11
C PHE A 161 -2.60 2.32 10.49
N VAL A 162 -2.50 0.99 10.53
CA VAL A 162 -1.61 0.21 9.66
C VAL A 162 -2.48 -0.46 8.58
N LEU A 163 -2.12 -0.30 7.31
CA LEU A 163 -2.70 -1.03 6.19
C LEU A 163 -1.80 -2.23 5.89
N CYS A 164 -2.32 -3.43 6.13
CA CYS A 164 -1.65 -4.72 5.89
C CYS A 164 -1.68 -5.11 4.39
N GLU A 165 -0.74 -4.56 3.62
CA GLU A 165 -0.59 -4.81 2.18
C GLU A 165 -0.16 -6.25 1.88
N GLY A 166 0.67 -6.86 2.74
CA GLY A 166 1.11 -8.24 2.56
C GLY A 166 -0.07 -9.22 2.60
N ALA A 167 -0.92 -9.13 3.63
CA ALA A 167 -2.16 -9.91 3.70
C ALA A 167 -3.12 -9.63 2.53
N LEU A 168 -3.23 -8.37 2.10
CA LEU A 168 -4.02 -7.99 0.92
C LEU A 168 -3.48 -8.67 -0.35
N LYS A 169 -2.17 -8.63 -0.59
CA LYS A 169 -1.52 -9.30 -1.72
C LYS A 169 -1.76 -10.81 -1.69
N CYS A 170 -1.67 -11.45 -0.52
CA CYS A 170 -2.03 -12.85 -0.38
C CYS A 170 -3.48 -13.12 -0.83
N ASN A 171 -4.42 -12.24 -0.50
CA ASN A 171 -5.81 -12.39 -0.90
C ASN A 171 -6.02 -12.15 -2.41
N ILE A 172 -5.41 -11.10 -2.96
CA ILE A 172 -5.46 -10.79 -4.38
C ILE A 172 -4.91 -11.96 -5.20
N LEU A 173 -3.80 -12.55 -4.75
CA LEU A 173 -3.10 -13.61 -5.47
C LEU A 173 -3.98 -14.84 -5.75
N LYS A 174 -4.95 -15.13 -4.87
CA LYS A 174 -5.91 -16.26 -5.02
C LYS A 174 -6.78 -16.14 -6.29
N ASN A 175 -6.87 -14.95 -6.88
CA ASN A 175 -7.67 -14.71 -8.08
C ASN A 175 -6.92 -15.02 -9.38
N PHE A 176 -5.63 -15.35 -9.29
CA PHE A 176 -4.77 -15.65 -10.43
C PHE A 176 -4.54 -17.16 -10.54
N SER A 177 -4.47 -17.63 -11.79
CA SER A 177 -4.00 -18.96 -12.13
C SER A 177 -2.52 -19.11 -11.83
N GLU A 178 -2.03 -20.35 -11.75
CA GLU A 178 -0.62 -20.64 -11.47
C GLU A 178 0.35 -19.91 -12.43
N PRO A 179 0.16 -19.87 -13.77
CA PRO A 179 1.06 -19.13 -14.66
C PRO A 179 1.05 -17.61 -14.42
N GLU A 180 -0.12 -17.04 -14.09
CA GLU A 180 -0.26 -15.62 -13.76
C GLU A 180 0.46 -15.30 -12.45
N ALA A 181 0.28 -16.13 -11.41
CA ALA A 181 0.96 -16.00 -10.14
C ALA A 181 2.47 -16.15 -10.30
N GLU A 182 2.95 -17.12 -11.09
CA GLU A 182 4.37 -17.31 -11.36
C GLU A 182 4.99 -16.06 -12.01
N PHE A 183 4.32 -15.49 -13.01
CA PHE A 183 4.75 -14.24 -13.64
C PHE A 183 4.82 -13.08 -12.62
N LEU A 184 3.75 -12.89 -11.83
CA LEU A 184 3.62 -11.80 -10.85
C LEU A 184 4.67 -11.90 -9.73
N LEU A 185 5.02 -13.11 -9.28
CA LEU A 185 5.92 -13.31 -8.15
C LEU A 185 7.40 -13.41 -8.53
N HIS A 186 7.71 -13.97 -9.70
CA HIS A 186 9.08 -14.38 -10.05
C HIS A 186 9.72 -13.59 -11.18
N THR A 187 9.00 -12.67 -11.83
CA THR A 187 9.57 -11.78 -12.84
C THR A 187 9.64 -10.33 -12.35
N LYS A 188 10.65 -9.57 -12.78
CA LYS A 188 10.76 -8.14 -12.43
C LYS A 188 9.54 -7.34 -12.90
N LYS A 189 9.06 -7.60 -14.12
CA LYS A 189 7.89 -6.91 -14.69
C LYS A 189 6.62 -7.27 -13.93
N GLY A 190 6.41 -8.55 -13.65
CA GLY A 190 5.27 -9.03 -12.89
C GLY A 190 5.24 -8.50 -11.46
N ALA A 191 6.38 -8.46 -10.76
CA ALA A 191 6.45 -7.91 -9.41
C ALA A 191 6.05 -6.42 -9.38
N ILE A 192 6.51 -5.62 -10.34
CA ILE A 192 6.12 -4.21 -10.48
C ILE A 192 4.61 -4.10 -10.74
N ALA A 193 4.08 -4.90 -11.67
CA ALA A 193 2.65 -4.90 -11.98
C ALA A 193 1.80 -5.35 -10.78
N PHE A 194 2.31 -6.29 -9.96
CA PHE A 194 1.60 -6.74 -8.77
C PHE A 194 1.52 -5.66 -7.69
N CYS A 195 2.59 -4.88 -7.50
CA CYS A 195 2.54 -3.69 -6.64
C CYS A 195 1.49 -2.68 -7.14
N GLN A 196 1.42 -2.41 -8.45
CA GLN A 196 0.39 -1.54 -9.01
C GLN A 196 -1.03 -2.11 -8.80
N TYR A 197 -1.19 -3.43 -8.94
CA TYR A 197 -2.47 -4.11 -8.69
C TYR A 197 -2.94 -3.91 -7.25
N ALA A 198 -2.06 -4.13 -6.28
CA ALA A 198 -2.34 -3.89 -4.86
C ALA A 198 -2.68 -2.42 -4.60
N GLU A 199 -1.98 -1.48 -5.25
CA GLU A 199 -2.25 -0.05 -5.12
C GLU A 199 -3.67 0.34 -5.56
N PHE A 200 -4.22 -0.28 -6.61
CA PHE A 200 -5.62 -0.05 -6.99
C PHE A 200 -6.60 -0.43 -5.87
N TYR A 201 -6.35 -1.54 -5.17
CA TYR A 201 -7.18 -1.97 -4.05
C TYR A 201 -7.00 -1.04 -2.84
N MET A 202 -5.77 -0.74 -2.46
CA MET A 202 -5.48 0.14 -1.33
C MET A 202 -6.10 1.52 -1.51
N ASN A 203 -6.04 2.11 -2.71
CA ASN A 203 -6.71 3.39 -2.97
C ASN A 203 -8.22 3.27 -2.99
N SER A 204 -8.78 2.21 -3.57
CA SER A 204 -10.23 2.00 -3.56
C SER A 204 -10.79 1.99 -2.13
N PHE A 205 -10.12 1.31 -1.19
CA PHE A 205 -10.52 1.26 0.21
C PHE A 205 -10.56 2.65 0.87
N LYS A 206 -9.59 3.52 0.55
CA LYS A 206 -9.52 4.89 1.08
C LYS A 206 -10.68 5.77 0.60
N PHE A 207 -11.23 5.48 -0.58
CA PHE A 207 -12.44 6.10 -1.12
C PHE A 207 -13.72 5.27 -0.85
N GLY A 208 -13.66 4.29 0.07
CA GLY A 208 -14.83 3.51 0.48
C GLY A 208 -15.37 2.60 -0.61
N GLN A 209 -14.54 2.35 -1.63
CA GLN A 209 -14.82 1.48 -2.75
C GLN A 209 -14.22 0.11 -2.46
N GLU A 210 -15.07 -0.92 -2.49
CA GLU A 210 -14.71 -2.28 -2.14
C GLU A 210 -15.09 -3.21 -3.30
N THR A 211 -14.43 -4.37 -3.37
CA THR A 211 -14.86 -5.44 -4.30
C THR A 211 -15.76 -6.41 -3.55
N ARG A 212 -16.35 -7.37 -4.27
CA ARG A 212 -17.23 -8.38 -3.65
C ARG A 212 -16.54 -9.18 -2.53
N ASP A 213 -15.24 -9.41 -2.66
CA ASP A 213 -14.48 -10.37 -1.85
C ASP A 213 -13.27 -9.72 -1.15
N SER A 214 -13.24 -8.39 -1.05
CA SER A 214 -12.15 -7.65 -0.42
C SER A 214 -12.65 -6.34 0.19
N PHE A 215 -12.60 -6.25 1.51
CA PHE A 215 -13.15 -5.14 2.30
C PHE A 215 -12.04 -4.40 3.04
N ALA A 216 -12.19 -3.09 3.25
CA ALA A 216 -11.14 -2.29 3.88
C ALA A 216 -10.84 -2.76 5.32
N GLU A 217 -11.86 -3.15 6.07
CA GLU A 217 -11.75 -3.58 7.47
C GLU A 217 -10.88 -4.82 7.68
N ASP A 218 -10.71 -5.64 6.64
CA ASP A 218 -9.85 -6.82 6.70
C ASP A 218 -8.36 -6.44 6.74
N TYR A 219 -8.00 -5.25 6.28
CA TYR A 219 -6.60 -4.85 6.07
C TYR A 219 -6.18 -3.58 6.83
N PHE A 220 -7.12 -2.72 7.22
CA PHE A 220 -6.84 -1.58 8.09
C PHE A 220 -6.90 -2.00 9.56
N ARG A 221 -5.79 -1.83 10.28
CA ARG A 221 -5.66 -2.14 11.71
C ARG A 221 -5.49 -0.84 12.50
N PRO A 222 -6.40 -0.49 13.41
CA PRO A 222 -6.23 0.68 14.26
C PRO A 222 -5.05 0.46 15.21
N VAL A 223 -4.19 1.48 15.31
CA VAL A 223 -3.04 1.51 16.22
C VAL A 223 -3.05 2.73 17.15
N SER A 224 -3.98 3.67 16.94
CA SER A 224 -4.26 4.76 17.87
C SER A 224 -5.63 4.60 18.54
N SER A 225 -5.83 5.28 19.67
CA SER A 225 -7.14 5.40 20.33
C SER A 225 -8.02 6.52 19.76
N ARG A 226 -7.56 7.22 18.71
CA ARG A 226 -8.32 8.33 18.10
C ARG A 226 -9.49 7.82 17.26
N PHE A 227 -9.35 6.62 16.69
CA PHE A 227 -10.33 6.04 15.78
C PHE A 227 -10.43 4.53 16.00
N ASP A 228 -11.65 4.04 16.19
CA ASP A 228 -11.91 2.60 16.37
C ASP A 228 -11.98 1.84 15.04
N ALA A 229 -12.31 2.55 13.95
CA ALA A 229 -12.45 1.96 12.61
C ALA A 229 -12.05 2.97 11.52
N PHE A 230 -11.50 2.46 10.43
CA PHE A 230 -11.12 3.29 9.28
C PHE A 230 -12.37 3.89 8.63
N GLN A 231 -12.35 5.19 8.39
CA GLN A 231 -13.40 5.91 7.67
C GLN A 231 -12.86 6.39 6.33
N PRO A 232 -13.50 6.01 5.21
CA PRO A 232 -13.17 6.52 3.89
C PRO A 232 -13.23 8.04 3.80
N GLN A 233 -12.36 8.61 2.98
CA GLN A 233 -12.20 10.05 2.83
C GLN A 233 -12.37 10.48 1.38
N SER A 234 -12.80 11.72 1.19
CA SER A 234 -12.96 12.32 -0.14
C SER A 234 -11.63 12.62 -0.84
N LYS A 235 -10.55 12.71 -0.06
CA LYS A 235 -9.20 12.99 -0.52
C LYS A 235 -8.20 12.04 0.12
N ASN A 236 -7.26 11.54 -0.69
CA ASN A 236 -6.11 10.79 -0.21
C ASN A 236 -4.81 11.47 -0.68
N THR A 237 -3.80 11.58 0.18
CA THR A 237 -2.44 11.90 -0.23
C THR A 237 -1.49 10.82 0.23
N THR A 238 -0.72 10.30 -0.73
CA THR A 238 0.32 9.31 -0.48
C THR A 238 1.69 9.95 -0.62
N TRP A 239 2.57 9.73 0.35
CA TRP A 239 3.99 10.08 0.23
C TRP A 239 4.83 8.83 -0.03
N TYR A 240 5.31 8.73 -1.26
CA TYR A 240 6.16 7.62 -1.67
C TYR A 240 7.64 7.92 -1.41
N PRO A 241 8.39 6.98 -0.81
CA PRO A 241 9.83 7.09 -0.72
C PRO A 241 10.47 6.95 -2.12
N ALA A 242 11.70 7.43 -2.25
CA ALA A 242 12.43 7.52 -3.52
C ALA A 242 12.50 6.22 -4.33
N ALA A 243 12.49 5.07 -3.66
CA ALA A 243 12.53 3.75 -4.29
C ALA A 243 11.33 3.49 -5.23
N TYR A 244 10.19 4.16 -5.01
CA TYR A 244 8.99 3.95 -5.81
C TYR A 244 8.73 5.02 -6.87
N LYS A 245 9.67 5.94 -7.08
CA LYS A 245 9.52 7.06 -8.03
C LYS A 245 9.13 6.61 -9.45
N GLU A 246 9.57 5.42 -9.87
CA GLU A 246 9.31 4.90 -11.21
C GLU A 246 7.89 4.35 -11.37
N ILE A 247 7.31 3.83 -10.28
CA ILE A 247 5.97 3.22 -10.28
C ILE A 247 4.91 4.32 -10.13
N TYR A 248 5.16 5.28 -9.24
CA TYR A 248 4.17 6.28 -8.84
C TYR A 248 4.54 7.71 -9.30
N SER A 249 5.35 7.83 -10.36
CA SER A 249 5.51 9.12 -11.04
C SER A 249 4.16 9.60 -11.59
N PRO A 250 3.89 10.92 -11.69
CA PRO A 250 2.77 11.46 -12.45
C PRO A 250 2.73 11.05 -13.94
N ARG A 251 3.83 10.46 -14.44
CA ARG A 251 3.95 9.89 -15.79
C ARG A 251 3.84 8.35 -15.83
N GLY A 252 3.76 7.70 -14.67
CA GLY A 252 3.66 6.24 -14.55
C GLY A 252 2.31 5.69 -14.97
N GLU A 253 2.28 4.39 -15.29
CA GLU A 253 1.08 3.68 -15.77
C GLU A 253 -0.09 3.77 -14.79
N PHE A 254 0.15 3.48 -13.50
CA PHE A 254 -0.85 3.59 -12.44
C PHE A 254 -1.57 4.94 -12.45
N PHE A 255 -0.81 6.03 -12.54
CA PHE A 255 -1.36 7.40 -12.56
C PHE A 255 -2.23 7.63 -13.80
N GLN A 256 -1.78 7.19 -14.98
CA GLN A 256 -2.57 7.37 -16.21
C GLN A 256 -3.87 6.57 -16.18
N VAL A 257 -3.83 5.36 -15.63
CA VAL A 257 -5.00 4.48 -15.55
C VAL A 257 -6.09 5.07 -14.64
N LEU A 258 -5.72 5.77 -13.55
CA LEU A 258 -6.70 6.33 -12.61
C LEU A 258 -7.33 7.66 -13.05
N LYS A 259 -6.68 8.43 -13.95
CA LYS A 259 -7.14 9.75 -14.42
C LYS A 259 -8.60 9.81 -14.88
N PRO A 260 -9.20 8.79 -15.50
CA PRO A 260 -10.61 8.84 -15.88
C PRO A 260 -11.56 8.93 -14.68
N ILE A 261 -11.17 8.39 -13.51
CA ILE A 261 -12.02 8.31 -12.31
C ILE A 261 -11.66 9.39 -11.29
N PHE A 262 -10.38 9.71 -11.15
CA PHE A 262 -9.87 10.58 -10.10
C PHE A 262 -9.27 11.87 -10.67
N SER A 263 -9.43 12.96 -9.92
CA SER A 263 -8.61 14.15 -10.03
C SER A 263 -7.31 13.86 -9.30
N ILE A 264 -6.20 13.82 -10.03
CA ILE A 264 -4.89 13.44 -9.49
C ILE A 264 -3.90 14.57 -9.71
N SER A 265 -3.27 15.00 -8.63
CA SER A 265 -2.13 15.91 -8.65
C SER A 265 -0.92 15.25 -7.99
N GLY A 266 0.28 15.71 -8.31
CA GLY A 266 1.47 15.19 -7.65
C GLY A 266 2.64 16.13 -7.79
N GLU A 267 3.53 16.08 -6.80
CA GLU A 267 4.74 16.88 -6.75
C GLU A 267 5.93 15.95 -6.50
N LEU A 268 7.01 16.17 -7.25
CA LEU A 268 8.30 15.55 -6.96
C LEU A 268 9.15 16.56 -6.21
N ASP A 269 9.48 16.26 -4.97
CA ASP A 269 10.49 16.99 -4.23
C ASP A 269 11.86 16.41 -4.57
N GLU A 270 12.52 16.99 -5.58
CA GLU A 270 13.81 16.50 -6.09
C GLU A 270 14.90 16.52 -5.00
N ALA A 271 14.84 17.44 -4.05
CA ALA A 271 15.82 17.55 -2.98
C ALA A 271 15.73 16.39 -1.98
N ARG A 272 14.53 15.84 -1.78
CA ARG A 272 14.27 14.73 -0.83
C ARG A 272 13.96 13.41 -1.54
N ALA A 273 13.84 13.44 -2.86
CA ALA A 273 13.38 12.35 -3.72
C ALA A 273 12.04 11.72 -3.25
N ILE A 274 11.16 12.53 -2.66
CA ILE A 274 9.82 12.10 -2.22
C ILE A 274 8.82 12.52 -3.28
N THR A 275 7.97 11.58 -3.70
CA THR A 275 6.83 11.87 -4.58
C THR A 275 5.57 11.93 -3.73
N SER A 276 4.89 13.08 -3.71
CA SER A 276 3.53 13.17 -3.17
C SER A 276 2.53 13.02 -4.31
N ILE A 277 1.48 12.23 -4.08
CA ILE A 277 0.35 12.11 -4.99
C ILE A 277 -0.90 12.39 -4.19
N SER A 278 -1.71 13.34 -4.65
CA SER A 278 -3.03 13.60 -4.09
C SER A 278 -4.08 13.14 -5.07
N MET A 279 -5.06 12.39 -4.58
CA MET A 279 -6.18 11.86 -5.33
C MET A 279 -7.48 12.35 -4.70
N GLU A 280 -8.42 12.76 -5.55
CA GLU A 280 -9.77 13.15 -5.19
C GLU A 280 -10.74 12.52 -6.19
N MET A 281 -11.89 12.05 -5.71
CA MET A 281 -12.91 11.48 -6.58
C MET A 281 -13.51 12.57 -7.48
N LYS A 282 -13.63 12.31 -8.79
CA LYS A 282 -14.34 13.23 -9.67
C LYS A 282 -15.84 13.16 -9.39
N SER A 283 -16.41 14.28 -8.96
CA SER A 283 -17.85 14.54 -8.97
C SER A 283 -18.42 14.34 -10.37
#